data_AF-F4Q3I4-F1
#
_entry.id   AF-F4Q3I4-F1
#
_cell.length_a   1.000
_cell.length_b   1.000
_cell.length_c   1.000
_cell.angle_alpha   90.00
_cell.angle_beta   90.00
_cell.angle_gamma   90.00
#
_symmetry.space_group_name_H-M   'P 1'
#
loop_
_entity.id
_entity.type
_entity.pdbx_description
1 polymer ?
#
loop_
_entity_poly.entity_id
_entity_poly.type
_entity_poly.pdbx_seq_one_letter_code
_entity_poly.pdbx_strand_id
1 'polypeptide(L)'
;MDKSSIFINSNNNNSSSLKNEQQQPNTAADTSLMQDDHHNITFNKEDEIMKILMGEEDGVRMNKLKMFFDLVVERSLKEFTYARFIECYPELGQQTMKQQQQYLSIVYTNVCSSLIDNIKKDFAEICRERQIAPRLSELEQLLREQPILPNGSRCLPIGLMNHPEEQIFIQVNDLKKIEKERLSKIYQDLLKQNEQVSKQLEEKEKCKKDIVDDLQDKIKVLNSLVDSSIQLDQHASNHHH
;
A
#
# COMPACT_ATOMS: atom_id res chain seq x y z
N MET A 1 -17.59 11.45 -28.87
CA MET A 1 -16.44 10.84 -29.55
C MET A 1 -15.75 9.94 -28.54
N ASP A 2 -15.62 8.69 -28.95
CA ASP A 2 -14.84 7.56 -28.44
C ASP A 2 -15.01 7.07 -26.99
N LYS A 3 -15.86 6.04 -26.93
CA LYS A 3 -15.93 4.99 -25.92
C LYS A 3 -14.74 4.06 -26.10
N SER A 4 -14.10 3.64 -25.01
CA SER A 4 -13.30 2.42 -24.98
C SER A 4 -13.54 1.70 -23.66
N SER A 5 -14.14 0.53 -23.80
CA SER A 5 -14.63 -0.35 -22.75
C SER A 5 -13.48 -1.17 -22.13
N ILE A 6 -13.47 -1.28 -20.80
CA ILE A 6 -12.60 -2.18 -20.05
C ILE A 6 -13.43 -3.40 -19.64
N PHE A 7 -12.97 -4.59 -20.02
CA PHE A 7 -13.46 -5.86 -19.53
C PHE A 7 -12.76 -6.21 -18.20
N ILE A 8 -13.55 -6.51 -17.16
CA ILE A 8 -13.08 -7.13 -15.92
C ILE A 8 -13.55 -8.58 -15.96
N ASN A 9 -12.61 -9.52 -15.87
CA ASN A 9 -12.91 -10.94 -15.64
C ASN A 9 -12.30 -11.32 -14.29
N SER A 10 -13.16 -11.61 -13.31
CA SER A 10 -12.79 -12.18 -12.03
C SER A 10 -13.10 -13.67 -12.09
N ASN A 11 -12.14 -14.53 -11.76
CA ASN A 11 -12.48 -15.82 -11.17
C ASN A 11 -11.39 -16.34 -10.23
N ASN A 12 -11.84 -16.61 -9.01
CA ASN A 12 -11.22 -17.38 -7.95
C ASN A 12 -10.90 -18.81 -8.40
N ASN A 13 -9.82 -19.41 -7.89
CA ASN A 13 -9.95 -20.52 -6.94
C ASN A 13 -8.59 -21.02 -6.38
N ASN A 14 -8.65 -21.30 -5.09
CA ASN A 14 -7.70 -22.03 -4.24
C ASN A 14 -7.20 -23.35 -4.85
N SER A 15 -5.97 -23.76 -4.52
CA SER A 15 -5.71 -24.94 -3.66
C SER A 15 -4.23 -25.30 -3.54
N SER A 16 -3.88 -25.63 -2.30
CA SER A 16 -2.65 -26.21 -1.75
C SER A 16 -2.32 -27.62 -2.26
N SER A 17 -1.04 -27.98 -2.36
CA SER A 17 -0.52 -29.25 -1.78
C SER A 17 1.00 -29.29 -1.77
N LEU A 18 1.57 -29.58 -0.59
CA LEU A 18 2.93 -30.09 -0.39
C LEU A 18 3.08 -31.50 -0.99
N LYS A 19 4.31 -31.85 -1.42
CA LYS A 19 5.03 -33.08 -1.01
C LYS A 19 6.48 -33.09 -1.51
N ASN A 20 7.39 -33.23 -0.56
CA ASN A 20 8.78 -33.69 -0.72
C ASN A 20 8.81 -35.17 -1.16
N GLU A 21 9.79 -35.57 -1.99
CA GLU A 21 10.79 -36.60 -1.65
C GLU A 21 11.76 -36.89 -2.82
N GLN A 22 13.06 -36.72 -2.50
CA GLN A 22 14.24 -37.52 -2.88
C GLN A 22 14.43 -38.07 -4.30
N GLN A 23 15.56 -37.67 -4.93
CA GLN A 23 16.57 -38.60 -5.47
C GLN A 23 17.86 -37.86 -5.89
N GLN A 24 18.98 -38.19 -5.25
CA GLN A 24 20.35 -38.18 -5.82
C GLN A 24 20.66 -39.64 -6.29
N PRO A 25 21.81 -39.99 -6.94
CA PRO A 25 23.01 -39.22 -7.32
C PRO A 25 23.51 -39.46 -8.77
N ASN A 26 24.52 -38.70 -9.24
CA ASN A 26 25.83 -39.21 -9.75
C ASN A 26 26.55 -38.31 -10.78
N THR A 27 27.80 -37.97 -10.43
CA THR A 27 29.06 -37.90 -11.20
C THR A 27 29.17 -37.22 -12.58
N ALA A 28 29.95 -36.12 -12.57
CA ALA A 28 31.14 -35.80 -13.38
C ALA A 28 31.14 -36.05 -14.90
N ALA A 29 31.24 -34.96 -15.69
CA ALA A 29 32.27 -34.77 -16.71
C ALA A 29 32.23 -33.34 -17.29
N ASP A 30 33.31 -32.63 -17.05
CA ASP A 30 34.05 -31.72 -17.94
C ASP A 30 33.46 -31.46 -19.34
N THR A 31 33.02 -30.22 -19.62
CA THR A 31 33.12 -29.64 -20.97
C THR A 31 33.16 -28.11 -20.87
N SER A 32 34.34 -27.57 -21.18
CA SER A 32 34.60 -26.19 -21.56
C SER A 32 33.62 -25.70 -22.64
N LEU A 33 32.88 -24.64 -22.35
CA LEU A 33 32.30 -23.77 -23.37
C LEU A 33 32.34 -22.33 -22.85
N MET A 34 33.18 -21.51 -23.50
CA MET A 34 33.16 -20.07 -23.31
C MET A 34 31.82 -19.53 -23.83
N GLN A 35 30.97 -19.11 -22.92
CA GLN A 35 29.83 -18.26 -23.22
C GLN A 35 30.02 -16.96 -22.44
N ASP A 36 30.14 -15.87 -23.20
CA ASP A 36 30.13 -14.51 -22.71
C ASP A 36 28.83 -14.25 -21.96
N ASP A 37 28.89 -14.41 -20.64
CA ASP A 37 27.88 -13.95 -19.71
C ASP A 37 27.91 -12.42 -19.68
N HIS A 38 27.22 -11.82 -20.64
CA HIS A 38 26.55 -10.55 -20.39
C HIS A 38 25.46 -10.81 -19.33
N HIS A 39 25.91 -10.89 -18.07
CA HIS A 39 25.04 -10.75 -16.92
C HIS A 39 24.29 -9.43 -17.09
N ASN A 40 23.03 -9.57 -17.50
CA ASN A 40 22.05 -8.52 -17.45
C ASN A 40 21.74 -8.28 -15.97
N ILE A 41 22.65 -7.57 -15.30
CA ILE A 41 22.51 -7.09 -13.94
C ILE A 41 21.46 -5.98 -13.97
N THR A 42 20.21 -6.36 -14.20
CA THR A 42 19.07 -5.58 -13.73
C THR A 42 19.00 -5.90 -12.25
N PHE A 43 19.83 -5.21 -11.45
CA PHE A 43 19.77 -5.28 -9.99
C PHE A 43 18.30 -5.08 -9.59
N ASN A 44 17.72 -6.08 -8.93
CA ASN A 44 16.42 -6.01 -8.27
C ASN A 44 16.49 -5.02 -7.11
N LYS A 45 16.62 -3.72 -7.45
CA LYS A 45 16.63 -2.64 -6.47
C LYS A 45 15.36 -2.64 -5.65
N GLU A 46 14.25 -3.12 -6.21
CA GLU A 46 12.97 -3.24 -5.52
C GLU A 46 12.99 -4.33 -4.44
N ASP A 47 13.62 -5.49 -4.70
CA ASP A 47 13.79 -6.53 -3.68
C ASP A 47 14.76 -6.09 -2.58
N GLU A 48 15.85 -5.41 -2.94
CA GLU A 48 16.82 -4.88 -1.97
C GLU A 48 16.18 -3.81 -1.08
N ILE A 49 15.36 -2.92 -1.67
CA ILE A 49 14.58 -1.94 -0.92
C ILE A 49 13.56 -2.66 -0.01
N MET A 50 12.85 -3.68 -0.50
CA MET A 50 11.91 -4.44 0.33
C MET A 50 12.60 -5.17 1.48
N LYS A 51 13.80 -5.73 1.28
CA LYS A 51 14.60 -6.34 2.34
C LYS A 51 15.01 -5.32 3.40
N ILE A 52 15.44 -4.13 2.99
CA ILE A 52 15.76 -3.02 3.91
C ILE A 52 14.52 -2.55 4.68
N LEU A 53 13.35 -2.50 4.03
CA LEU A 53 12.08 -2.11 4.64
C LEU A 53 11.50 -3.16 5.60
N MET A 54 11.67 -4.44 5.26
CA MET A 54 11.32 -5.58 6.12
C MET A 54 12.32 -5.76 7.27
N GLY A 55 13.46 -5.04 7.23
CA GLY A 55 14.53 -5.12 8.22
C GLY A 55 15.41 -6.37 8.10
N GLU A 56 15.38 -7.03 6.95
CA GLU A 56 16.29 -8.13 6.62
C GLU A 56 17.71 -7.61 6.33
N GLU A 57 17.82 -6.36 5.84
CA GLU A 57 19.09 -5.67 5.62
C GLU A 57 19.13 -4.31 6.34
N ASP A 58 20.33 -3.93 6.81
CA ASP A 58 20.54 -2.67 7.52
C ASP A 58 20.46 -1.46 6.57
N GLY A 59 19.48 -0.58 6.80
CA GLY A 59 19.36 0.69 6.09
C GLY A 59 20.49 1.69 6.40
N VAL A 60 20.55 2.79 5.63
CA VAL A 60 21.64 3.79 5.71
C VAL A 60 21.77 4.40 7.10
N ARG A 61 20.65 4.76 7.75
CA ARG A 61 20.65 5.26 9.13
C ARG A 61 21.14 4.24 10.15
N MET A 62 20.80 2.96 10.00
CA MET A 62 21.27 1.92 10.91
C MET A 62 22.79 1.75 10.81
N ASN A 63 23.33 1.75 9.58
CA ASN A 63 24.78 1.72 9.36
C ASN A 63 25.47 2.94 9.97
N LYS A 64 24.91 4.15 9.81
CA LYS A 64 25.44 5.34 10.47
C LYS A 64 25.39 5.26 12.00
N LEU A 65 24.32 4.70 12.56
CA LEU A 65 24.19 4.49 14.00
C LEU A 65 25.27 3.53 14.51
N LYS A 66 25.50 2.41 13.82
CA LYS A 66 26.58 1.46 14.14
C LYS A 66 27.96 2.13 14.09
N MET A 67 28.25 2.87 13.02
CA MET A 67 29.51 3.60 12.88
C MET A 67 29.72 4.63 14.00
N PHE A 68 28.67 5.38 14.36
CA PHE A 68 28.76 6.36 15.43
C PHE A 68 28.95 5.69 16.79
N PHE A 69 28.26 4.58 17.03
CA PHE A 69 28.42 3.77 18.24
C PHE A 69 29.86 3.24 18.36
N ASP A 70 30.40 2.63 17.32
CA ASP A 70 31.79 2.14 17.31
C ASP A 70 32.78 3.27 17.61
N LEU A 71 32.58 4.45 17.00
CA LEU A 71 33.42 5.63 17.25
C LEU A 71 33.35 6.10 18.71
N VAL A 72 32.16 6.07 19.32
CA VAL A 72 31.97 6.46 20.73
C VAL A 72 32.65 5.46 21.66
N VAL A 73 32.52 4.16 21.41
CA VAL A 73 33.20 3.12 22.19
C VAL A 73 34.72 3.28 22.10
N GLU A 74 35.25 3.45 20.88
CA GLU A 74 36.69 3.65 20.66
C GLU A 74 37.21 4.88 21.39
N ARG A 75 36.52 6.03 21.27
CA ARG A 75 36.93 7.26 21.94
C ARG A 75 36.85 7.17 23.46
N SER A 76 35.82 6.52 23.99
CA SER A 76 35.65 6.36 25.44
C SER A 76 36.78 5.53 26.04
N LEU A 77 37.22 4.49 25.33
CA LEU A 77 38.30 3.61 25.78
C LEU A 77 39.69 4.20 25.56
N LYS A 78 39.84 5.09 24.57
CA LYS A 78 41.10 5.82 24.34
C LYS A 78 41.54 6.66 25.55
N GLU A 79 40.59 7.17 26.33
CA GLU A 79 40.87 7.89 27.58
C GLU A 79 41.39 6.99 28.71
N PHE A 80 41.05 5.69 28.63
CA PHE A 80 41.48 4.65 29.57
C PHE A 80 42.76 3.98 29.09
N THR A 81 43.87 4.72 29.09
CA THR A 81 45.17 4.21 28.63
C THR A 81 45.81 3.24 29.64
N TYR A 82 46.68 2.36 29.15
CA TYR A 82 47.46 1.45 29.99
C TYR A 82 48.30 2.19 31.05
N ALA A 83 48.84 3.37 30.72
CA ALA A 83 49.60 4.18 31.67
C ALA A 83 48.74 4.59 32.89
N ARG A 84 47.52 5.10 32.65
CA ARG A 84 46.57 5.45 33.71
C ARG A 84 46.11 4.22 34.49
N PHE A 85 46.01 3.07 33.83
CA PHE A 85 45.69 1.82 34.50
C PHE A 85 46.78 1.41 35.50
N ILE A 86 48.06 1.47 35.13
CA ILE A 86 49.17 1.14 36.04
C ILE A 86 49.31 2.14 37.18
N GLU A 87 49.04 3.43 36.94
CA GLU A 87 49.04 4.47 37.99
C GLU A 87 48.13 4.11 39.18
N CYS A 88 47.04 3.36 38.92
CA CYS A 88 46.14 2.85 39.95
C CYS A 88 46.70 1.68 40.77
N TYR A 89 47.80 1.05 40.33
CA TYR A 89 48.44 -0.10 40.97
C TYR A 89 49.94 0.16 41.23
N PRO A 90 50.29 1.18 42.04
CA PRO A 90 51.68 1.60 42.21
C PRO A 90 52.59 0.50 42.78
N GLU A 91 52.08 -0.36 43.67
CA GLU A 91 52.83 -1.47 44.27
C GLU A 91 53.21 -2.55 43.25
N LEU A 92 52.37 -2.77 42.24
CA LEU A 92 52.58 -3.73 41.15
C LEU A 92 53.29 -3.09 39.93
N GLY A 93 53.24 -1.76 39.85
CA GLY A 93 53.84 -0.96 38.77
C GLY A 93 55.31 -0.62 39.00
N GLN A 94 55.78 -0.62 40.26
CA GLN A 94 57.19 -0.45 40.58
C GLN A 94 58.03 -1.51 39.86
N GLN A 95 59.16 -1.09 39.28
CA GLN A 95 60.06 -1.79 38.33
C GLN A 95 60.64 -3.14 38.81
N THR A 96 60.18 -3.69 39.92
CA THR A 96 60.84 -4.75 40.65
C THR A 96 60.75 -6.10 39.93
N MET A 97 59.69 -6.37 39.12
CA MET A 97 59.60 -7.58 38.30
C MET A 97 58.89 -7.38 36.95
N LYS A 98 59.61 -7.56 35.83
CA LYS A 98 59.07 -7.53 34.45
C LYS A 98 57.82 -8.42 34.25
N GLN A 99 57.75 -9.53 34.99
CA GLN A 99 56.61 -10.46 34.94
C GLN A 99 55.31 -9.83 35.45
N GLN A 100 55.36 -8.96 36.46
CA GLN A 100 54.17 -8.30 37.01
C GLN A 100 53.61 -7.24 36.06
N GLN A 101 54.49 -6.48 35.39
CA GLN A 101 54.07 -5.55 34.34
C GLN A 101 53.44 -6.27 33.13
N GLN A 102 54.03 -7.39 32.70
CA GLN A 102 53.44 -8.24 31.66
C GLN A 102 52.05 -8.75 32.06
N TYR A 103 51.89 -9.22 33.30
CA TYR A 103 50.60 -9.66 33.81
C TYR A 103 49.56 -8.52 33.79
N LEU A 104 49.91 -7.33 34.29
CA LEU A 104 49.03 -6.15 34.25
C LEU A 104 48.65 -5.73 32.82
N SER A 105 49.57 -5.84 31.86
CA SER A 105 49.30 -5.57 30.44
C SER A 105 48.30 -6.57 29.85
N ILE A 106 48.44 -7.87 30.19
CA ILE A 106 47.49 -8.92 29.79
C ILE A 106 46.11 -8.65 30.41
N VAL A 107 46.05 -8.33 31.71
CA VAL A 107 44.80 -8.01 32.40
C VAL A 107 44.12 -6.80 31.75
N TYR A 108 44.86 -5.71 31.53
CA TYR A 108 44.34 -4.51 30.89
C TYR A 108 43.77 -4.81 29.50
N THR A 109 44.53 -5.55 28.67
CA THR A 109 44.11 -5.92 27.32
C THR A 109 42.84 -6.75 27.35
N ASN A 110 42.78 -7.78 28.21
CA ASN A 110 41.63 -8.66 28.34
C ASN A 110 40.39 -7.93 28.88
N VAL A 111 40.57 -7.03 29.85
CA VAL A 111 39.46 -6.22 30.38
C VAL A 111 38.92 -5.30 29.31
N CYS A 112 39.79 -4.59 28.58
CA CYS A 112 39.36 -3.69 27.52
C CYS A 112 38.68 -4.45 26.37
N SER A 113 39.25 -5.57 25.90
CA SER A 113 38.65 -6.37 24.83
C SER A 113 37.31 -6.95 25.25
N SER A 114 37.24 -7.55 26.44
CA SER A 114 35.98 -8.12 26.96
C SER A 114 34.91 -7.05 27.16
N LEU A 115 35.29 -5.86 27.62
CA LEU A 115 34.38 -4.74 27.76
C LEU A 115 33.84 -4.28 26.39
N ILE A 116 34.69 -4.17 25.37
CA ILE A 116 34.27 -3.83 23.99
C ILE A 116 33.28 -4.87 23.47
N ASP A 117 33.62 -6.15 23.60
CA ASP A 117 32.80 -7.24 23.07
C ASP A 117 31.42 -7.29 23.75
N ASN A 118 31.39 -7.13 25.08
CA ASN A 118 30.14 -7.07 25.83
C ASN A 118 29.29 -5.85 25.45
N ILE A 119 29.90 -4.65 25.38
CA ILE A 119 29.20 -3.43 24.98
C ILE A 119 28.61 -3.57 23.56
N LYS A 120 29.37 -4.13 22.62
CA LYS A 120 28.91 -4.38 21.25
C LYS A 120 27.78 -5.39 21.20
N LYS A 121 27.88 -6.47 21.98
CA LYS A 121 26.84 -7.49 22.09
C LYS A 121 25.55 -6.90 22.66
N ASP A 122 25.63 -6.15 23.76
CA ASP A 122 24.48 -5.51 24.39
C ASP A 122 23.82 -4.50 23.44
N PHE A 123 24.62 -3.72 22.72
CA PHE A 123 24.10 -2.82 21.69
C PHE A 123 23.36 -3.55 20.57
N ALA A 124 23.94 -4.65 20.06
CA ALA A 124 23.28 -5.47 19.05
C ALA A 124 21.97 -6.09 19.57
N GLU A 125 21.96 -6.53 20.83
CA GLU A 125 20.78 -7.06 21.50
C GLU A 125 19.69 -6.00 21.66
N ILE A 126 20.02 -4.80 22.16
CA ILE A 126 19.08 -3.68 22.25
C ILE A 126 18.49 -3.32 20.88
N CYS A 127 19.34 -3.28 19.85
CA CYS A 127 18.90 -2.98 18.49
C CYS A 127 17.92 -4.01 17.95
N ARG A 128 18.18 -5.30 18.23
CA ARG A 128 17.32 -6.42 17.85
C ARG A 128 15.99 -6.38 18.61
N GLU A 129 16.03 -6.26 19.93
CA GLU A 129 14.84 -6.27 20.79
C GLU A 129 13.89 -5.11 20.48
N ARG A 130 14.44 -3.92 20.28
CA ARG A 130 13.64 -2.72 20.00
C ARG A 130 13.33 -2.54 18.51
N GLN A 131 13.74 -3.48 17.67
CA GLN A 131 13.54 -3.43 16.22
C GLN A 131 14.03 -2.10 15.62
N ILE A 132 15.20 -1.63 16.06
CA ILE A 132 15.72 -0.30 15.68
C ILE A 132 15.97 -0.21 14.16
N ALA A 133 16.51 -1.27 13.56
CA ALA A 133 16.82 -1.29 12.13
C ALA A 133 15.54 -1.10 11.26
N PRO A 134 14.48 -1.92 11.42
CA PRO A 134 13.20 -1.69 10.73
C PRO A 134 12.64 -0.29 10.94
N ARG A 135 12.66 0.23 12.18
CA ARG A 135 12.13 1.57 12.50
C ARG A 135 12.89 2.70 11.82
N LEU A 136 14.21 2.58 11.72
CA LEU A 136 15.04 3.55 11.00
C LEU A 136 14.81 3.48 9.49
N SER A 137 14.61 2.28 8.93
CA SER A 137 14.24 2.09 7.53
C SER A 137 12.86 2.67 7.21
N GLU A 138 11.86 2.42 8.06
CA GLU A 138 10.50 2.99 7.99
C GLU A 138 10.58 4.53 7.99
N LEU A 139 11.38 5.11 8.89
CA LEU A 139 11.58 6.56 8.94
C LEU A 139 12.20 7.11 7.64
N GLU A 140 13.18 6.42 7.04
CA GLU A 140 13.75 6.83 5.75
C GLU A 140 12.73 6.74 4.61
N GLN A 141 11.86 5.73 4.63
CA GLN A 141 10.76 5.62 3.68
C GLN A 141 9.79 6.80 3.81
N LEU A 142 9.29 7.05 5.03
CA LEU A 142 8.36 8.14 5.30
C LEU A 142 8.93 9.50 4.89
N LEU A 143 10.22 9.74 5.11
CA LEU A 143 10.89 10.97 4.65
C LEU A 143 10.98 11.07 3.12
N ARG A 144 11.12 9.95 2.40
CA ARG A 144 11.13 9.93 0.93
C ARG A 144 9.74 10.15 0.34
N GLU A 145 8.72 9.60 0.97
CA GLU A 145 7.31 9.69 0.56
C GLU A 145 6.69 11.07 0.83
N GLN A 146 7.31 11.91 1.66
CA GLN A 146 6.83 13.27 1.89
C GLN A 146 6.76 14.08 0.59
N PRO A 147 5.60 14.71 0.31
CA PRO A 147 5.43 15.50 -0.89
C PRO A 147 6.38 16.71 -0.88
N ILE A 148 6.95 16.99 -2.04
CA ILE A 148 7.83 18.15 -2.24
C ILE A 148 6.94 19.37 -2.50
N LEU A 149 7.06 20.39 -1.65
CA LEU A 149 6.34 21.65 -1.78
C LEU A 149 6.93 22.49 -2.94
N PRO A 150 6.20 23.49 -3.46
CA PRO A 150 6.66 24.33 -4.56
C PRO A 150 7.99 25.07 -4.32
N ASN A 151 8.36 25.27 -3.05
CA ASN A 151 9.64 25.88 -2.64
C ASN A 151 10.80 24.86 -2.59
N GLY A 152 10.60 23.63 -3.04
CA GLY A 152 11.59 22.55 -3.01
C GLY A 152 11.80 21.90 -1.64
N SER A 153 11.14 22.40 -0.59
CA SER A 153 11.18 21.77 0.73
C SER A 153 10.17 20.63 0.83
N ARG A 154 10.48 19.60 1.61
CA ARG A 154 9.51 18.53 1.88
C ARG A 154 8.46 19.02 2.86
N CYS A 155 7.20 18.64 2.63
CA CYS A 155 6.13 18.92 3.57
C CYS A 155 6.47 18.25 4.90
N LEU A 156 6.56 19.05 5.97
CA LEU A 156 6.72 18.50 7.31
C LEU A 156 5.57 17.52 7.58
N PRO A 157 5.80 16.45 8.36
CA PRO A 157 4.70 15.68 8.89
C PRO A 157 3.72 16.68 9.51
N ILE A 158 2.43 16.48 9.31
CA ILE A 158 1.37 17.25 9.96
C ILE A 158 1.55 16.96 11.47
N GLY A 159 2.45 17.72 12.06
CA GLY A 159 3.09 17.42 13.33
C GLY A 159 2.06 17.56 14.42
N LEU A 160 2.12 16.63 15.40
CA LEU A 160 1.33 16.59 16.63
C LEU A 160 0.31 17.72 16.68
N MET A 161 -0.83 17.52 16.00
CA MET A 161 -1.94 18.43 16.18
C MET A 161 -2.29 18.32 17.66
N ASN A 162 -2.12 19.42 18.39
CA ASN A 162 -2.30 19.45 19.84
C ASN A 162 -3.76 19.17 20.24
N HIS A 163 -4.66 19.18 19.27
CA HIS A 163 -6.09 18.98 19.43
C HIS A 163 -6.53 17.69 18.74
N PRO A 164 -7.14 16.74 19.48
CA PRO A 164 -7.61 15.47 18.91
C PRO A 164 -8.68 15.68 17.83
N GLU A 165 -9.45 16.78 17.89
CA GLU A 165 -10.47 17.13 16.91
C GLU A 165 -9.86 17.36 15.52
N GLU A 166 -8.69 17.99 15.45
CA GLU A 166 -8.00 18.26 14.19
C GLU A 166 -7.46 16.97 13.56
N GLN A 167 -6.95 16.05 14.39
CA GLN A 167 -6.49 14.73 13.92
C GLN A 167 -7.65 13.92 13.34
N ILE A 168 -8.78 13.86 14.06
CA ILE A 168 -10.00 13.20 13.60
C ILE A 168 -10.50 13.87 12.33
N PHE A 169 -10.53 15.19 12.27
CA PHE A 169 -11.00 15.93 11.11
C PHE A 169 -10.20 15.57 9.86
N ILE A 170 -8.86 15.55 9.93
CA ILE A 170 -8.02 15.23 8.76
C ILE A 170 -8.32 13.82 8.25
N GLN A 171 -8.36 12.82 9.14
CA GLN A 171 -8.64 11.43 8.76
C GLN A 171 -10.07 11.26 8.20
N VAL A 172 -11.05 11.89 8.83
CA VAL A 172 -12.47 11.78 8.44
C VAL A 172 -12.76 12.56 7.16
N ASN A 173 -12.08 13.68 6.93
CA ASN A 173 -12.34 14.55 5.79
C ASN A 173 -12.12 13.82 4.46
N ASP A 174 -11.04 13.05 4.34
CA ASP A 174 -10.76 12.31 3.10
C ASP A 174 -11.79 11.19 2.87
N LEU A 175 -12.19 10.47 3.92
CA LEU A 175 -13.29 9.51 3.84
C LEU A 175 -14.62 10.17 3.45
N LYS A 176 -14.91 11.35 3.99
CA LYS A 176 -16.12 12.12 3.66
C LYS A 176 -16.10 12.64 2.22
N LYS A 177 -14.94 13.01 1.68
CA LYS A 177 -14.79 13.37 0.25
C LYS A 177 -15.10 12.17 -0.65
N ILE A 178 -14.53 11.00 -0.37
CA ILE A 178 -14.78 9.77 -1.13
C ILE A 178 -16.28 9.43 -1.09
N GLU A 179 -16.90 9.48 0.08
CA GLU A 179 -18.33 9.17 0.22
C GLU A 179 -19.22 10.21 -0.50
N LYS A 180 -18.85 11.49 -0.44
CA LYS A 180 -19.54 12.55 -1.19
C LYS A 180 -19.47 12.31 -2.69
N GLU A 181 -18.32 11.92 -3.23
CA GLU A 181 -18.17 11.59 -4.65
C GLU A 181 -19.03 10.39 -5.04
N ARG A 182 -19.02 9.33 -4.23
CA ARG A 182 -19.86 8.13 -4.42
C ARG A 182 -21.35 8.48 -4.46
N LEU A 183 -21.83 9.25 -3.49
CA LEU A 183 -23.23 9.69 -3.42
C LEU A 183 -23.58 10.62 -4.59
N SER A 184 -22.67 11.50 -4.98
CA SER A 184 -22.87 12.39 -6.13
C SER A 184 -23.04 11.59 -7.42
N LYS A 185 -22.27 10.52 -7.61
CA LYS A 185 -22.40 9.62 -8.76
C LYS A 185 -23.76 8.91 -8.77
N ILE A 186 -24.18 8.36 -7.64
CA ILE A 186 -25.48 7.70 -7.50
C ILE A 186 -26.62 8.67 -7.80
N TYR A 187 -26.53 9.89 -7.29
CA TYR A 187 -27.53 10.93 -7.54
C TYR A 187 -27.64 11.28 -9.03
N GLN A 188 -26.51 11.43 -9.72
CA GLN A 188 -26.48 11.68 -11.16
C GLN A 188 -27.08 10.51 -11.98
N ASP A 189 -26.82 9.28 -11.57
CA ASP A 189 -27.38 8.10 -12.22
C ASP A 189 -28.91 8.01 -12.02
N LEU A 190 -29.39 8.31 -10.81
CA LEU A 190 -30.82 8.40 -10.51
C LEU A 190 -31.53 9.50 -11.31
N LEU A 191 -30.89 10.67 -11.46
CA LEU A 191 -31.44 11.75 -12.30
C LEU A 191 -31.64 11.29 -13.74
N LYS A 192 -30.64 10.61 -14.32
CA LYS A 192 -30.75 10.07 -15.69
C LYS A 192 -31.85 9.01 -15.81
N GLN A 193 -31.95 8.11 -14.83
CA GLN A 193 -33.02 7.11 -14.82
C GLN A 193 -34.40 7.75 -14.72
N ASN A 194 -34.56 8.77 -13.87
CA ASN A 194 -35.82 9.48 -13.73
C ASN A 194 -36.21 10.22 -15.02
N GLU A 195 -35.24 10.88 -15.68
CA GLU A 195 -35.46 11.50 -16.99
C GLU A 195 -35.88 10.47 -18.04
N GLN A 196 -35.25 9.29 -18.06
CA GLN A 196 -35.60 8.21 -18.97
C GLN A 196 -37.03 7.67 -18.70
N VAL A 197 -37.38 7.45 -17.43
CA VAL A 197 -38.72 7.00 -17.05
C VAL A 197 -39.77 8.04 -17.40
N SER A 198 -39.48 9.33 -17.18
CA SER A 198 -40.38 10.43 -17.53
C SER A 198 -40.65 10.48 -19.04
N LYS A 199 -39.62 10.32 -19.87
CA LYS A 199 -39.78 10.21 -21.34
C LYS A 199 -40.64 9.02 -21.74
N GLN A 200 -40.40 7.84 -21.13
CA GLN A 200 -41.21 6.65 -21.39
C GLN A 200 -42.68 6.86 -20.97
N LEU A 201 -42.92 7.55 -19.86
CA LEU A 201 -44.27 7.89 -19.39
C LEU A 201 -45.00 8.78 -20.40
N GLU A 202 -44.34 9.83 -20.90
CA GLU A 202 -44.89 10.74 -21.91
C GLU A 202 -45.23 10.01 -23.22
N GLU A 203 -44.34 9.14 -23.70
CA GLU A 203 -44.58 8.30 -24.88
C GLU A 203 -45.79 7.37 -24.70
N LYS A 204 -45.93 6.77 -23.52
CA LYS A 204 -47.04 5.88 -23.20
C LYS A 204 -48.36 6.63 -23.07
N GLU A 205 -48.38 7.80 -22.45
CA GLU A 205 -49.59 8.64 -22.38
C GLU A 205 -50.01 9.14 -23.76
N LYS A 206 -49.06 9.50 -24.63
CA LYS A 206 -49.35 9.86 -26.02
C LYS A 206 -49.98 8.68 -26.78
N CYS A 207 -49.36 7.50 -26.71
CA CYS A 207 -49.89 6.30 -27.36
C CYS A 207 -51.28 5.92 -26.84
N LYS A 208 -51.51 6.01 -25.53
CA LYS A 208 -52.82 5.82 -24.92
C LYS A 208 -53.85 6.80 -25.47
N LYS A 209 -53.51 8.09 -25.59
CA LYS A 209 -54.39 9.09 -26.17
C LYS A 209 -54.74 8.77 -27.63
N ASP A 210 -53.75 8.44 -28.44
CA ASP A 210 -53.95 8.10 -29.85
C ASP A 210 -54.89 6.89 -30.02
N ILE A 211 -54.76 5.86 -29.16
CA ILE A 211 -55.65 4.69 -29.15
C ILE A 211 -57.08 5.06 -28.73
N VAL A 212 -57.22 5.92 -27.70
CA VAL A 212 -58.54 6.37 -27.23
C VAL A 212 -59.25 7.17 -28.33
N ASP A 213 -58.52 8.05 -29.03
CA ASP A 213 -59.06 8.86 -30.11
C ASP A 213 -59.50 7.96 -31.30
N ASP A 214 -58.69 6.96 -31.70
CA ASP A 214 -59.06 5.97 -32.74
C ASP A 214 -60.30 5.15 -32.35
N LEU A 215 -60.39 4.72 -31.09
CA LEU A 215 -61.57 4.00 -30.59
C LEU A 215 -62.82 4.88 -30.61
N GLN A 216 -62.71 6.16 -30.22
CA GLN A 216 -63.84 7.09 -30.28
C GLN A 216 -64.32 7.31 -31.71
N ASP A 217 -63.41 7.43 -32.67
CA ASP A 217 -63.77 7.60 -34.07
C ASP A 217 -64.43 6.33 -34.64
N LYS A 218 -63.93 5.14 -34.28
CA LYS A 218 -64.59 3.86 -34.62
C LYS A 218 -65.99 3.76 -34.01
N ILE A 219 -66.19 4.19 -32.77
CA ILE A 219 -67.52 4.22 -32.13
C ILE A 219 -68.46 5.16 -32.90
N LYS A 220 -68.00 6.34 -33.32
CA LYS A 220 -68.82 7.27 -34.13
C LYS A 220 -69.24 6.65 -35.46
N VAL A 221 -68.31 6.00 -36.17
CA VAL A 221 -68.60 5.30 -37.43
C VAL A 221 -69.63 4.20 -37.20
N LEU A 222 -69.46 3.38 -36.16
CA LEU A 222 -70.37 2.29 -35.84
C LEU A 222 -71.77 2.82 -35.51
N ASN A 223 -71.87 3.88 -34.71
CA ASN A 223 -73.15 4.55 -34.43
C ASN A 223 -73.81 5.06 -35.71
N SER A 224 -73.06 5.71 -36.61
CA SER A 224 -73.62 6.18 -37.89
C SER A 224 -74.11 5.04 -38.79
N LEU A 225 -73.45 3.87 -38.74
CA LEU A 225 -73.85 2.69 -39.49
C LEU A 225 -75.12 2.08 -38.90
N VAL A 226 -75.24 2.02 -37.57
CA VAL A 226 -76.45 1.58 -36.87
C VAL A 226 -77.62 2.50 -37.21
N ASP A 227 -77.43 3.82 -37.13
CA ASP A 227 -78.44 4.80 -37.50
C ASP A 227 -78.89 4.64 -38.96
N SER A 228 -77.94 4.42 -39.88
CA SER A 228 -78.23 4.15 -41.29
C SER A 228 -79.00 2.83 -41.49
N SER A 229 -78.68 1.79 -40.73
CA SER A 229 -79.39 0.51 -40.76
C SER A 229 -80.84 0.65 -40.28
N ILE A 230 -81.06 1.40 -39.20
CA ILE A 230 -82.41 1.69 -38.68
C ILE A 230 -83.23 2.46 -39.73
N GLN A 231 -82.63 3.43 -40.42
CA GLN A 231 -83.30 4.17 -41.51
C GLN A 231 -83.67 3.26 -42.69
N LEU A 232 -82.80 2.32 -43.07
CA LEU A 232 -83.08 1.34 -44.13
C LEU A 232 -84.25 0.43 -43.75
N ASP A 233 -84.31 -0.07 -42.51
CA ASP A 233 -85.41 -0.92 -42.03
C ASP A 233 -86.76 -0.16 -41.99
N GLN A 234 -86.73 1.13 -41.64
CA GLN A 234 -87.90 2.00 -41.69
C GLN A 234 -88.39 2.25 -43.13
N HIS A 235 -87.47 2.42 -44.08
CA HIS A 235 -87.80 2.55 -45.50
C HIS A 235 -88.34 1.25 -46.12
N ALA A 236 -87.80 0.09 -45.73
CA ALA A 236 -88.29 -1.21 -46.18
C ALA A 236 -89.71 -1.52 -45.67
N SER A 237 -90.04 -1.13 -44.43
CA SER A 237 -91.40 -1.28 -43.88
C SER A 237 -92.44 -0.39 -44.56
N ASN A 238 -92.05 0.79 -45.05
CA ASN A 238 -92.96 1.71 -45.77
C ASN A 238 -93.25 1.31 -47.23
N HIS A 239 -92.53 0.33 -47.79
CA HIS A 239 -92.77 -0.19 -49.15
C HIS A 239 -93.59 -1.50 -49.19
N HIS A 240 -94.17 -1.93 -48.06
CA HIS A 240 -95.05 -3.11 -47.95
C HIS A 240 -96.50 -2.76 -47.54
N HIS A 241 -96.93 -1.53 -47.82
CA HIS A 241 -98.33 -1.10 -47.85
C HIS A 241 -98.65 -0.53 -49.24
#